data_AF-A0AAJ6NSI8-F1
#
_entry.id   AF-A0AAJ6NSI8-F1
#
_cell.length_a   1.000
_cell.length_b   1.000
_cell.length_c   1.000
_cell.angle_alpha   90.00
_cell.angle_beta   90.00
_cell.angle_gamma   90.00
#
_symmetry.space_group_name_H-M   'P 1'
#
loop_
_entity.id
_entity.type
_entity.pdbx_description
1 polymer ?
#
loop_
_entity_poly.entity_id
_entity_poly.type
_entity_poly.pdbx_seq_one_letter_code
_entity_poly.pdbx_strand_id
1 'polypeptide(L)'
;MQKQTIKSFVHIYIRKIRPEAQAELDWFRQQPTLASTIEYAALAVDSRGKRCSHQRRLKKSTLEQAKQDLLANLKSIQMCKNFNDLFLLIDTLLQPISGAGELYIYDTSLRIGVKLNLLPMVVYLHRGTRVGAEALGVCSKFKTVEVSKLS
;
A
#
# COMPACT_ATOMS: atom_id res chain seq x y z
N MET A 1 21.24 -1.81 -29.81
CA MET A 1 20.14 -1.73 -28.82
C MET A 1 20.37 -2.83 -27.77
N GLN A 2 20.88 -2.50 -26.58
CA GLN A 2 21.15 -3.51 -25.55
C GLN A 2 19.84 -4.08 -25.01
N LYS A 3 19.67 -5.41 -25.07
CA LYS A 3 18.60 -6.13 -24.37
C LYS A 3 18.79 -5.91 -22.86
N GLN A 4 18.04 -5.01 -22.26
CA GLN A 4 18.02 -4.86 -20.80
C GLN A 4 17.40 -6.12 -20.20
N THR A 5 18.22 -6.90 -19.50
CA THR A 5 17.82 -8.14 -18.82
C THR A 5 17.00 -7.79 -17.58
N ILE A 6 16.09 -8.67 -17.15
CA ILE A 6 15.31 -8.50 -15.90
C ILE A 6 16.23 -8.16 -14.71
N LYS A 7 17.46 -8.72 -14.68
CA LYS A 7 18.49 -8.41 -13.68
C LYS A 7 18.88 -6.93 -13.61
N SER A 8 19.00 -6.21 -14.73
CA SER A 8 19.35 -4.79 -14.72
C SER A 8 18.20 -3.91 -14.20
N PHE A 9 16.95 -4.29 -14.48
CA PHE A 9 15.77 -3.61 -13.91
C PHE A 9 15.66 -3.83 -12.41
N VAL A 10 15.86 -5.06 -11.94
CA VAL A 10 15.88 -5.38 -10.51
C VAL A 10 16.99 -4.61 -9.80
N HIS A 11 18.17 -4.50 -10.40
CA HIS A 11 19.29 -3.75 -9.81
C HIS A 11 19.00 -2.24 -9.71
N ILE A 12 18.40 -1.64 -10.74
CA ILE A 12 17.97 -0.22 -10.71
C ILE A 12 16.87 -0.02 -9.66
N TYR A 13 15.90 -0.93 -9.59
CA TYR A 13 14.84 -0.88 -8.60
C TYR A 13 15.40 -0.95 -7.18
N ILE A 14 16.29 -1.91 -6.90
CA ILE A 14 16.91 -2.08 -5.58
C ILE A 14 17.75 -0.85 -5.19
N ARG A 15 18.49 -0.25 -6.14
CA ARG A 15 19.38 0.88 -5.83
C ARG A 15 18.67 2.23 -5.74
N LYS A 16 17.65 2.46 -6.56
CA LYS A 16 17.04 3.80 -6.70
C LYS A 16 15.64 3.88 -6.10
N ILE A 17 14.83 2.84 -6.27
CA ILE A 17 13.40 2.89 -5.91
C ILE A 17 13.16 2.33 -4.50
N ARG A 18 13.82 1.21 -4.15
CA ARG A 18 13.65 0.56 -2.85
C ARG A 18 14.01 1.46 -1.65
N PRO A 19 15.11 2.24 -1.67
CA PRO A 19 15.45 3.10 -0.53
C PRO A 19 14.41 4.20 -0.31
N GLU A 20 13.90 4.80 -1.38
CA GLU A 20 12.85 5.82 -1.31
C GLU A 20 11.53 5.25 -0.80
N ALA A 21 11.13 4.08 -1.30
CA ALA A 21 9.95 3.37 -0.81
C ALA A 21 10.10 2.97 0.67
N GLN A 22 11.28 2.52 1.08
CA GLN A 22 11.54 2.16 2.47
C GLN A 22 11.51 3.41 3.37
N ALA A 23 12.09 4.53 2.93
CA ALA A 23 12.05 5.78 3.66
C ALA A 23 10.62 6.32 3.81
N GLU A 24 9.76 6.16 2.80
CA GLU A 24 8.33 6.47 2.92
C GLU A 24 7.68 5.63 4.02
N LEU A 25 7.84 4.30 3.98
CA LEU A 25 7.26 3.42 5.00
C LEU A 25 7.83 3.68 6.40
N ASP A 26 9.14 3.93 6.51
CA ASP A 26 9.79 4.23 7.78
C ASP A 26 9.25 5.54 8.39
N TRP A 27 8.94 6.53 7.57
CA TRP A 27 8.26 7.75 8.03
C TRP A 27 6.88 7.45 8.62
N PHE A 28 6.07 6.58 7.99
CA PHE A 28 4.79 6.13 8.57
C PHE A 28 4.96 5.34 9.87
N ARG A 29 6.04 4.54 9.98
CA ARG A 29 6.39 3.80 11.21
C ARG A 29 6.67 4.74 12.38
N GLN A 30 7.38 5.83 12.11
CA GLN A 30 7.88 6.78 13.11
C GLN A 30 6.84 7.80 13.58
N GLN A 31 5.63 7.80 13.01
CA GLN A 31 4.58 8.71 13.44
C GLN A 31 4.29 8.57 14.94
N PRO A 32 3.98 9.65 15.67
CA PRO A 32 3.87 9.60 17.13
C PRO A 32 2.80 8.62 17.63
N THR A 33 1.67 8.54 16.91
CA THR A 33 0.53 7.71 17.30
C THR A 33 -0.02 6.93 16.11
N LEU A 34 -0.78 5.87 16.39
CA LEU A 34 -1.54 5.16 15.35
C LEU A 34 -2.57 6.09 14.69
N ALA A 35 -3.20 6.98 15.45
CA ALA A 35 -4.16 7.95 14.92
C ALA A 35 -3.51 8.88 13.88
N SER A 36 -2.33 9.42 14.16
CA SER A 36 -1.61 10.26 13.20
C SER A 36 -1.18 9.46 11.96
N THR A 37 -0.74 8.21 12.12
CA THR A 37 -0.48 7.33 10.95
C THR A 37 -1.74 7.15 10.10
N ILE A 38 -2.89 6.86 10.72
CA ILE A 38 -4.17 6.69 10.02
C ILE A 38 -4.54 7.96 9.26
N GLU A 39 -4.39 9.13 9.88
CA GLU A 39 -4.67 10.42 9.24
C GLU A 39 -3.80 10.64 7.99
N TYR A 40 -2.47 10.49 8.11
CA TYR A 40 -1.58 10.68 6.97
C TYR A 40 -1.80 9.63 5.87
N ALA A 41 -2.06 8.37 6.26
CA ALA A 41 -2.30 7.28 5.33
C ALA A 41 -3.62 7.47 4.55
N ALA A 42 -4.68 7.90 5.24
CA ALA A 42 -5.97 8.18 4.62
C ALA A 42 -5.90 9.40 3.69
N LEU A 43 -5.20 10.47 4.10
CA LEU A 43 -5.06 11.68 3.29
C LEU A 43 -4.04 11.57 2.16
N ALA A 44 -3.36 10.41 2.04
CA ALA A 44 -2.35 10.18 1.03
C ALA A 44 -1.20 11.20 1.10
N VAL A 45 -0.78 11.58 2.31
CA VAL A 45 0.24 12.62 2.56
C VAL A 45 1.59 11.98 2.82
N ASP A 46 2.63 12.46 2.13
CA ASP A 46 4.01 12.04 2.29
C ASP A 46 4.75 12.85 3.38
N SER A 47 6.01 12.50 3.61
CA SER A 47 6.89 13.17 4.58
C SER A 47 7.14 14.66 4.30
N ARG A 48 6.78 15.16 3.11
CA ARG A 48 6.90 16.56 2.72
C ARG A 48 5.57 17.30 2.89
N GLY A 49 4.56 16.68 3.50
CA GLY A 49 3.22 17.23 3.63
C GLY A 49 2.47 17.30 2.29
N LYS A 50 2.96 16.64 1.24
CA LYS A 50 2.36 16.68 -0.09
C LYS A 50 1.56 15.42 -0.36
N ARG A 51 0.49 15.56 -1.14
CA ARG A 51 -0.26 14.40 -1.63
C ARG A 51 0.62 13.56 -2.55
N CYS A 52 0.68 12.26 -2.31
CA CYS A 52 1.37 11.28 -3.14
C CYS A 52 0.91 11.42 -4.60
N SER A 53 1.87 11.47 -5.54
CA SER A 53 1.62 11.82 -6.94
C SER A 53 0.55 10.97 -7.61
N HIS A 54 0.60 9.66 -7.36
CA HIS A 54 -0.33 8.66 -7.92
C HIS A 54 -1.74 8.73 -7.31
N GLN A 55 -1.91 9.44 -6.19
CA GLN A 55 -3.18 9.58 -5.46
C GLN A 55 -3.79 10.99 -5.66
N ARG A 56 -3.17 11.86 -6.46
CA ARG A 56 -3.68 13.22 -6.76
C ARG A 56 -5.06 13.26 -7.42
N ARG A 57 -5.42 12.22 -8.18
CA ARG A 57 -6.73 12.10 -8.83
C ARG A 57 -7.89 11.85 -7.86
N LEU A 58 -7.60 11.49 -6.60
CA LEU A 58 -8.64 11.26 -5.60
C LEU A 58 -9.26 12.58 -5.15
N LYS A 59 -10.59 12.61 -5.11
CA LYS A 59 -11.34 13.77 -4.63
C LYS A 59 -11.01 14.00 -3.16
N LYS A 60 -10.95 15.27 -2.74
CA LYS A 60 -10.73 15.61 -1.32
C LYS A 60 -11.80 14.98 -0.42
N SER A 61 -13.06 14.99 -0.84
CA SER A 61 -14.17 14.38 -0.11
C SER A 61 -13.97 12.88 0.15
N THR A 62 -13.46 12.13 -0.84
CA THR A 62 -13.13 10.70 -0.69
C THR A 62 -12.09 10.48 0.41
N LEU A 63 -11.03 11.30 0.44
CA LEU A 63 -9.95 11.18 1.42
C LEU A 63 -10.39 11.59 2.83
N GLU A 64 -11.19 12.64 2.95
CA GLU A 64 -11.74 13.04 4.26
C GLU A 64 -12.71 11.99 4.80
N GLN A 65 -13.56 11.41 3.96
CA GLN A 65 -14.44 10.31 4.36
C GLN A 65 -13.63 9.10 4.84
N ALA A 66 -12.61 8.70 4.07
CA ALA A 66 -11.72 7.60 4.45
C ALA A 66 -11.03 7.86 5.79
N LYS A 67 -10.58 9.10 6.03
CA LYS A 67 -10.00 9.48 7.33
C LYS A 67 -10.99 9.30 8.47
N GLN A 68 -12.22 9.78 8.31
CA GLN A 68 -13.26 9.66 9.34
C GLN A 68 -13.58 8.19 9.64
N ASP A 69 -13.81 7.37 8.60
CA ASP A 69 -14.19 5.97 8.76
C ASP A 69 -13.08 5.15 9.42
N LEU A 70 -11.82 5.39 9.07
CA LEU A 70 -10.68 4.70 9.69
C LEU A 70 -10.44 5.15 11.13
N LEU A 71 -10.55 6.45 11.43
CA LEU A 71 -10.38 6.95 12.80
C LEU A 71 -11.51 6.47 13.72
N ALA A 72 -12.74 6.40 13.23
CA ALA A 72 -13.87 5.82 13.96
C ALA A 72 -13.63 4.34 14.31
N ASN A 73 -12.83 3.63 13.51
CA ASN A 73 -12.49 2.21 13.70
C ASN A 73 -11.07 1.98 14.22
N LEU A 74 -10.44 2.99 14.84
CA LEU A 74 -9.06 2.91 15.32
C LEU A 74 -8.80 1.70 16.23
N LYS A 75 -9.73 1.39 17.15
CA LYS A 75 -9.60 0.25 18.06
C LYS A 75 -9.58 -1.08 17.30
N SER A 76 -10.47 -1.24 16.32
CA SER A 76 -10.53 -2.43 15.46
C SER A 76 -9.24 -2.61 14.67
N ILE A 77 -8.72 -1.51 14.10
CA ILE A 77 -7.44 -1.49 13.37
C ILE A 77 -6.28 -1.91 14.28
N GLN A 78 -6.25 -1.42 15.52
CA GLN A 78 -5.21 -1.76 16.49
C GLN A 78 -5.24 -3.25 16.90
N MET A 79 -6.41 -3.90 16.84
CA MET A 79 -6.59 -5.29 17.25
C MET A 79 -6.19 -6.33 16.18
N CYS A 80 -6.01 -5.92 14.93
CA CYS A 80 -5.58 -6.80 13.83
C CYS A 80 -4.29 -7.56 14.17
N LYS A 81 -4.21 -8.85 13.81
CA LYS A 81 -3.08 -9.72 14.16
C LYS A 81 -2.10 -9.96 13.03
N ASN A 82 -2.57 -9.79 11.80
CA ASN A 82 -1.77 -9.95 10.60
C ASN A 82 -2.21 -8.91 9.54
N PHE A 83 -1.42 -8.79 8.48
CA PHE A 83 -1.71 -7.83 7.42
C PHE A 83 -3.01 -8.14 6.66
N ASN A 84 -3.39 -9.42 6.53
CA ASN A 84 -4.61 -9.81 5.83
C ASN A 84 -5.87 -9.35 6.59
N ASP A 85 -5.89 -9.51 7.93
CA ASP A 85 -6.98 -8.98 8.77
C ASP A 85 -7.11 -7.46 8.62
N LEU A 86 -5.97 -6.76 8.66
CA LEU A 86 -5.92 -5.31 8.50
C LEU A 86 -6.42 -4.89 7.11
N PHE A 87 -5.98 -5.57 6.05
CA PHE A 87 -6.37 -5.29 4.69
C PHE A 87 -7.88 -5.52 4.49
N LEU A 88 -8.43 -6.64 4.96
CA LEU A 88 -9.87 -6.93 4.84
C LEU A 88 -10.73 -5.92 5.61
N LEU A 89 -10.28 -5.50 6.79
CA LEU A 89 -10.97 -4.44 7.55
C LEU A 89 -10.97 -3.12 6.78
N ILE A 90 -9.81 -2.69 6.28
CA ILE A 90 -9.70 -1.43 5.53
C ILE A 90 -10.48 -1.51 4.21
N ASP A 91 -10.43 -2.62 3.50
CA ASP A 91 -11.22 -2.85 2.27
C ASP A 91 -12.71 -2.72 2.57
N THR A 92 -13.20 -3.37 3.63
CA THR A 92 -14.61 -3.29 4.06
C THR A 92 -15.03 -1.85 4.38
N LEU A 93 -14.16 -1.08 5.04
CA LEU A 93 -14.44 0.31 5.42
C LEU A 93 -14.42 1.26 4.22
N LEU A 94 -13.49 1.06 3.27
CA LEU A 94 -13.22 2.03 2.21
C LEU A 94 -13.91 1.69 0.88
N GLN A 95 -14.26 0.43 0.62
CA GLN A 95 -14.93 0.01 -0.62
C GLN A 95 -16.26 0.75 -0.88
N PRO A 96 -17.10 1.07 0.12
CA PRO A 96 -18.31 1.86 -0.08
C PRO A 96 -18.04 3.31 -0.54
N ILE A 97 -16.83 3.83 -0.33
CA ILE A 97 -16.48 5.21 -0.64
C ILE A 97 -16.20 5.35 -2.14
N SER A 98 -17.07 6.07 -2.84
CA SER A 98 -16.89 6.35 -4.27
C SER A 98 -15.52 7.02 -4.55
N GLY A 99 -14.74 6.37 -5.42
CA GLY A 99 -13.41 6.84 -5.82
C GLY A 99 -12.25 6.19 -5.07
N ALA A 100 -12.50 5.45 -3.98
CA ALA A 100 -11.48 4.66 -3.29
C ALA A 100 -11.21 3.36 -4.06
N GLY A 101 -10.23 3.37 -4.96
CA GLY A 101 -9.87 2.19 -5.75
C GLY A 101 -8.93 1.22 -5.01
N GLU A 102 -8.83 -0.03 -5.51
CA GLU A 102 -8.01 -1.12 -4.92
C GLU A 102 -6.57 -0.69 -4.55
N LEU A 103 -5.91 0.11 -5.40
CA LEU A 103 -4.54 0.57 -5.13
C LEU A 103 -4.47 1.51 -3.92
N TYR A 104 -5.45 2.42 -3.79
CA TYR A 104 -5.52 3.33 -2.65
C TYR A 104 -5.75 2.55 -1.35
N ILE A 105 -6.69 1.60 -1.37
CA ILE A 105 -6.98 0.72 -0.22
C ILE A 105 -5.71 0.00 0.22
N TYR A 106 -5.00 -0.63 -0.72
CA TYR A 106 -3.76 -1.33 -0.39
C TYR A 106 -2.65 -0.40 0.13
N ASP A 107 -2.40 0.74 -0.52
CA ASP A 107 -1.39 1.70 -0.08
C ASP A 107 -1.69 2.17 1.35
N THR A 108 -2.96 2.46 1.65
CA THR A 108 -3.42 2.84 3.00
C THR A 108 -3.22 1.70 4.00
N SER A 109 -3.56 0.46 3.64
CA SER A 109 -3.29 -0.72 4.48
C SER A 109 -1.81 -0.93 4.74
N LEU A 110 -0.95 -0.77 3.73
CA LEU A 110 0.49 -0.92 3.86
C LEU A 110 1.09 0.12 4.83
N ARG A 111 0.68 1.39 4.68
CA ARG A 111 1.15 2.49 5.53
C ARG A 111 0.74 2.31 6.99
N ILE A 112 -0.51 1.92 7.24
CA ILE A 112 -1.00 1.62 8.59
C ILE A 112 -0.31 0.35 9.14
N GLY A 113 -0.19 -0.68 8.30
CA GLY A 113 0.42 -1.96 8.66
C GLY A 113 1.87 -1.81 9.12
N VAL A 114 2.65 -0.96 8.47
CA VAL A 114 4.04 -0.66 8.89
C VAL A 114 4.11 -0.11 10.32
N LYS A 115 3.17 0.73 10.74
CA LYS A 115 3.11 1.24 12.12
C LYS A 115 2.78 0.15 13.13
N LEU A 116 1.95 -0.82 12.73
CA LEU A 116 1.56 -1.97 13.54
C LEU A 116 2.53 -3.15 13.45
N ASN A 117 3.62 -3.03 12.67
CA ASN A 117 4.50 -4.14 12.29
C ASN A 117 3.77 -5.32 11.61
N LEU A 118 2.67 -5.03 10.91
CA LEU A 118 1.90 -5.98 10.10
C LEU A 118 2.26 -5.74 8.63
N LEU A 119 3.20 -6.50 8.09
CA LEU A 119 3.61 -6.40 6.69
C LEU A 119 3.05 -7.57 5.86
N PRO A 120 2.75 -7.36 4.57
CA PRO A 120 2.32 -8.44 3.70
C PRO A 120 3.42 -9.49 3.56
N MET A 121 3.07 -10.77 3.75
CA MET A 121 3.95 -11.91 3.48
C MET A 121 3.93 -12.38 2.01
N VAL A 122 3.05 -11.77 1.21
CA VAL A 122 2.82 -12.10 -0.20
C VAL A 122 2.84 -10.82 -1.03
N VAL A 123 3.28 -10.91 -2.28
CA VAL A 123 3.18 -9.82 -3.25
C VAL A 123 1.72 -9.74 -3.71
N TYR A 124 1.02 -8.66 -3.34
CA TYR A 124 -0.33 -8.40 -3.82
C TYR A 124 -0.29 -7.88 -5.25
N LEU A 125 -0.94 -8.62 -6.17
CA LEU A 125 -1.00 -8.24 -7.56
C LEU A 125 -2.20 -7.29 -7.77
N HIS A 126 -1.97 -5.98 -7.66
CA HIS A 126 -2.96 -4.98 -8.08
C HIS A 126 -3.12 -4.95 -9.59
N ARG A 127 -4.14 -4.26 -10.10
CA ARG A 127 -4.43 -4.18 -11.55
C ARG A 127 -3.18 -3.84 -12.41
N GLY A 128 -2.28 -2.98 -11.94
CA GLY A 128 -1.01 -2.68 -12.63
C GLY A 128 0.03 -3.80 -12.55
N THR A 129 0.13 -4.47 -11.39
CA THR A 129 1.06 -5.60 -11.19
C THR A 129 0.57 -6.87 -11.87
N ARG A 130 -0.74 -7.06 -12.07
CA ARG A 130 -1.31 -8.18 -12.85
C ARG A 130 -0.86 -8.14 -14.30
N VAL A 131 -0.93 -6.97 -14.95
CA VAL A 131 -0.45 -6.77 -16.32
C VAL A 131 1.05 -7.09 -16.42
N GLY A 132 1.85 -6.67 -15.42
CA GLY A 132 3.27 -7.01 -15.35
C GLY A 132 3.54 -8.50 -15.11
N ALA A 133 2.77 -9.16 -14.24
CA ALA A 133 2.87 -10.58 -13.94
C ALA A 133 2.47 -11.46 -15.15
N GLU A 134 1.41 -11.08 -15.85
CA GLU A 134 0.97 -11.72 -17.10
C GLU A 134 2.03 -11.58 -18.20
N ALA A 135 2.60 -10.38 -18.36
CA ALA A 135 3.70 -10.15 -19.31
C ALA A 135 4.98 -10.95 -18.97
N LEU A 136 5.14 -11.37 -17.70
CA LEU A 136 6.25 -12.19 -17.21
C LEU A 136 5.91 -13.69 -17.15
N GLY A 137 4.74 -14.11 -17.63
CA GLY A 137 4.32 -15.52 -17.65
C GLY A 137 3.90 -16.09 -16.30
N VAL A 138 3.69 -15.25 -15.29
CA VAL A 138 3.15 -15.66 -13.99
C VAL A 138 1.62 -15.72 -14.12
N CYS A 139 1.04 -16.93 -14.01
CA CYS A 139 -0.40 -17.14 -14.11
C CYS A 139 -1.17 -16.25 -13.11
N SER A 140 -1.84 -15.22 -13.63
CA SER A 140 -2.56 -14.16 -12.90
C SER A 140 -3.88 -14.60 -12.25
N LYS A 141 -4.13 -15.91 -12.15
CA LYS A 141 -5.35 -16.45 -11.53
C LYS A 141 -5.40 -16.24 -10.01
N PHE A 142 -4.31 -15.82 -9.38
CA PHE A 142 -4.24 -15.58 -7.94
C PHE A 142 -4.05 -14.09 -7.62
N LYS A 143 -4.87 -13.58 -6.68
CA LYS A 143 -4.79 -12.19 -6.15
C LYS A 143 -3.48 -11.91 -5.37
N THR A 144 -2.65 -12.93 -5.15
CA THR A 144 -1.43 -12.90 -4.33
C THR A 144 -0.40 -13.89 -4.85
N VAL A 145 0.89 -13.55 -4.80
CA VAL A 145 2.02 -14.48 -5.03
C VAL A 145 2.89 -14.52 -3.78
N GLU A 146 3.13 -15.70 -3.21
CA GLU A 146 4.03 -15.85 -2.07
C GLU A 146 5.47 -15.50 -2.43
N VAL A 147 6.14 -14.69 -1.59
CA VAL A 147 7.52 -14.24 -1.82
C VAL A 147 8.51 -15.43 -1.83
N SER A 148 8.19 -16.50 -1.10
CA SER A 148 8.98 -17.75 -1.05
C SER A 148 9.07 -18.50 -2.38
N LYS A 149 8.23 -18.16 -3.38
CA LYS A 149 8.25 -18.78 -4.71
C LYS A 149 9.02 -17.98 -5.75
N LEU A 150 9.66 -16.88 -5.35
CA LEU A 150 10.41 -15.97 -6.24
C LEU A 150 11.94 -16.13 -6.12
N SER A 151 12.42 -17.21 -5.51
CA SER A 151 13.85 -17.54 -5.36
C SER A 151 14.37 -18.42 -6.50
#